data_AF-A0A843AUE7-F1
#
_entry.id   AF-A0A843AUE7-F1
#
_cell.length_a   1.000
_cell.length_b   1.000
_cell.length_c   1.000
_cell.angle_alpha   90.00
_cell.angle_beta   90.00
_cell.angle_gamma   90.00
#
_symmetry.space_group_name_H-M   'P 1'
#
loop_
_entity.id
_entity.type
_entity.pdbx_description
1 polymer ?
#
loop_
_entity_poly.entity_id
_entity_poly.type
_entity_poly.pdbx_seq_one_letter_code
_entity_poly.pdbx_strand_id
1 'polypeptide(L)' 'SYTCKLFADENKRLKKVVEEAGEVLLAAKDHKAAEQSWEVADLIYHLMVAVEGMEVEWTDVYRKLAERRK' A
#
# COMPACT_ATOMS: atom_id res chain seq x y z
N SER A 1 -17.13 -5.47 -5.75
CA SER A 1 -15.93 -5.87 -4.97
C SER A 1 -15.58 -4.77 -3.96
N TYR A 2 -14.81 -5.08 -2.91
CA TYR A 2 -14.20 -4.09 -2.00
C TYR A 2 -13.34 -3.09 -2.78
N THR A 3 -12.55 -3.56 -3.75
CA THR A 3 -11.71 -2.74 -4.63
C THR A 3 -12.51 -1.69 -5.39
N CYS A 4 -13.70 -2.03 -5.93
CA CYS A 4 -14.56 -1.06 -6.62
C CYS A 4 -14.99 0.10 -5.70
N LYS A 5 -15.21 -0.18 -4.41
CA LYS A 5 -15.56 0.86 -3.43
C LYS A 5 -14.39 1.80 -3.14
N LEU A 6 -13.15 1.30 -3.22
CA LEU A 6 -11.94 2.13 -3.06
C LEU A 6 -11.68 2.99 -4.31
N PHE A 7 -11.98 2.47 -5.50
CA PHE A 7 -11.89 3.29 -6.73
C PHE A 7 -12.92 4.42 -6.75
N ALA A 8 -14.12 4.19 -6.21
CA ALA A 8 -15.18 5.18 -6.17
C ALA A 8 -14.94 6.34 -5.19
N ASP A 9 -14.00 6.22 -4.24
CA ASP A 9 -13.74 7.23 -3.20
C ASP A 9 -12.23 7.37 -2.94
N GLU A 10 -11.66 8.45 -3.45
CA GLU A 10 -10.24 8.80 -3.27
C GLU A 10 -9.85 8.97 -1.80
N ASN A 11 -10.67 9.68 -1.02
CA ASN A 11 -10.38 9.93 0.39
C ASN A 11 -10.30 8.61 1.16
N LYS A 12 -11.23 7.69 0.89
CA LYS A 12 -11.23 6.37 1.49
C LYS A 12 -10.00 5.55 1.09
N ARG A 13 -9.64 5.58 -0.19
CA ARG A 13 -8.45 4.88 -0.72
C ARG A 13 -7.16 5.36 -0.06
N LEU A 14 -6.95 6.68 0.00
CA LEU A 14 -5.73 7.25 0.59
C LEU A 14 -5.67 7.06 2.11
N LYS A 15 -6.82 7.14 2.81
CA LYS A 15 -6.87 6.85 4.26
C LYS A 15 -6.41 5.43 4.59
N LYS A 16 -6.79 4.43 3.79
CA LYS A 16 -6.34 3.05 4.01
C LYS A 16 -4.83 2.89 3.88
N VAL A 17 -4.18 3.57 2.92
CA VAL A 17 -2.70 3.56 2.85
C VAL A 17 -2.06 4.08 4.14
N VAL A 18 -2.63 5.12 4.75
CA VAL A 18 -2.13 5.66 6.02
C VAL A 18 -2.39 4.71 7.19
N GLU A 19 -3.57 4.08 7.22
CA GLU A 19 -3.97 3.08 8.22
C GLU A 19 -3.00 1.88 8.21
N GLU A 20 -2.82 1.24 7.04
CA GLU A 20 -1.94 0.07 6.91
C GLU A 20 -0.48 0.39 7.22
N ALA A 21 -0.01 1.58 6.83
CA ALA A 21 1.33 2.02 7.18
C ALA A 21 1.51 2.12 8.71
N GLY A 22 0.49 2.59 9.43
CA GLY A 22 0.48 2.61 10.89
C GLY A 22 0.49 1.21 11.48
N GLU A 23 -0.32 0.30 10.96
CA GLU A 23 -0.42 -1.09 11.43
C GLU A 23 0.88 -1.86 11.19
N VAL A 24 1.54 -1.68 10.04
CA VAL A 24 2.89 -2.23 9.77
C VAL A 24 3.88 -1.77 10.84
N LEU A 25 3.88 -0.48 11.20
CA LEU A 25 4.79 0.05 12.22
C LEU A 25 4.52 -0.55 13.61
N LEU A 26 3.25 -0.74 13.97
CA LEU A 26 2.84 -1.36 15.23
C LEU A 26 3.24 -2.85 15.26
N ALA A 27 2.95 -3.61 14.20
CA ALA A 27 3.34 -5.01 14.08
C ALA A 27 4.86 -5.20 14.08
N ALA A 28 5.61 -4.26 13.47
CA ALA A 28 7.06 -4.23 13.52
C ALA A 28 7.58 -4.02 14.96
N LYS A 29 6.99 -3.05 15.69
CA LYS A 29 7.35 -2.76 17.08
C LYS A 29 7.07 -3.93 18.02
N ASP A 30 5.95 -4.64 17.83
CA ASP A 30 5.52 -5.71 18.72
C ASP A 30 6.16 -7.08 18.40
N HIS A 31 7.05 -7.16 17.40
CA HIS A 31 7.79 -8.36 16.98
C HIS A 31 6.93 -9.58 16.62
N LYS A 32 5.69 -9.35 16.17
CA LYS A 32 4.76 -10.43 15.79
C LYS A 32 4.86 -10.73 14.30
N ALA A 33 5.74 -11.66 13.94
CA ALA A 33 6.06 -11.98 12.54
C ALA A 33 4.83 -12.32 11.67
N ALA A 34 3.83 -13.01 12.24
CA ALA A 34 2.59 -13.30 11.52
C ALA A 34 1.82 -12.01 11.16
N GLU A 35 1.58 -11.14 12.15
CA GLU A 35 0.90 -9.84 11.94
C GLU A 35 1.69 -8.97 10.97
N GLN A 36 3.01 -8.92 11.06
CA GLN A 36 3.85 -8.16 10.13
C GLN A 36 3.62 -8.54 8.66
N SER A 37 3.52 -9.84 8.37
CA SER A 37 3.28 -10.30 6.99
C SER A 37 1.89 -9.91 6.48
N TRP A 38 0.89 -9.91 7.36
CA TRP A 38 -0.48 -9.49 7.03
C TRP A 38 -0.55 -8.00 6.73
N GLU A 39 -0.01 -7.15 7.62
CA GLU A 39 -0.09 -5.69 7.43
C GLU A 39 0.76 -5.22 6.25
N VAL A 40 1.91 -5.86 6.00
CA VAL A 40 2.72 -5.56 4.81
C VAL A 40 1.96 -5.94 3.54
N ALA A 41 1.25 -7.08 3.55
CA ALA A 41 0.44 -7.48 2.41
C ALA A 41 -0.72 -6.50 2.17
N ASP A 42 -1.41 -6.04 3.22
CA ASP A 42 -2.51 -5.09 3.07
C ASP A 42 -2.03 -3.71 2.64
N LEU A 43 -0.88 -3.25 3.16
CA LEU A 43 -0.22 -2.02 2.69
C LEU A 43 0.12 -2.11 1.20
N ILE A 44 0.70 -3.22 0.73
CA ILE A 44 1.00 -3.41 -0.69
C ILE A 44 -0.28 -3.40 -1.52
N TYR A 45 -1.34 -4.09 -1.08
CA TYR A 45 -2.63 -4.07 -1.75
C TYR A 45 -3.20 -2.65 -1.87
N HIS A 46 -3.23 -1.89 -0.77
CA HIS A 46 -3.76 -0.54 -0.76
C HIS A 46 -2.90 0.45 -1.54
N LEU A 47 -1.57 0.30 -1.52
CA LEU A 47 -0.68 1.03 -2.42
C LEU A 47 -0.99 0.69 -3.88
N MET A 48 -1.29 -0.58 -4.19
CA MET A 48 -1.58 -0.95 -5.57
C MET A 48 -2.83 -0.26 -6.10
N VAL A 49 -3.90 -0.27 -5.31
CA VAL A 49 -5.15 0.41 -5.66
C VAL A 49 -4.94 1.94 -5.73
N ALA A 50 -4.10 2.51 -4.86
CA ALA A 50 -3.78 3.93 -4.87
C ALA A 50 -3.03 4.37 -6.14
N VAL A 51 -2.02 3.62 -6.58
CA VAL A 51 -1.24 3.91 -7.80
C VAL A 51 -2.14 3.93 -9.04
N GLU A 52 -2.98 2.91 -9.19
CA GLU A 52 -3.98 2.86 -10.28
C GLU A 52 -4.94 4.07 -10.21
N GLY A 53 -5.41 4.42 -9.01
CA GLY A 53 -6.29 5.57 -8.80
C GLY A 53 -5.61 6.94 -8.97
N MET A 54 -4.28 7.00 -9.06
CA MET A 54 -3.51 8.21 -9.38
C MET A 54 -3.20 8.30 -10.89
N GLU A 55 -3.66 7.33 -11.69
CA GLU A 55 -3.34 7.21 -13.12
C GLU A 55 -1.83 7.13 -13.39
N VAL A 56 -1.10 6.50 -12.46
CA VAL A 56 0.34 6.26 -12.58
C VAL A 56 0.59 4.84 -13.06
N GLU A 57 1.36 4.71 -14.13
CA GLU A 57 1.78 3.40 -14.65
C GLU A 57 2.77 2.72 -13.70
N TRP A 58 2.56 1.44 -13.42
CA TRP A 58 3.49 0.63 -12.61
C TRP A 58 4.90 0.58 -13.17
N THR A 59 5.03 0.65 -14.49
CA THR A 59 6.35 0.69 -15.16
C THR A 59 7.18 1.88 -14.68
N ASP A 60 6.55 3.02 -14.38
CA ASP A 60 7.24 4.18 -13.85
C ASP A 60 7.67 3.99 -12.39
N VAL A 61 6.81 3.39 -11.57
CA VAL A 61 7.14 3.02 -10.19
C VAL A 61 8.33 2.05 -10.16
N TYR A 62 8.32 1.01 -11.00
CA TYR A 62 9.42 0.05 -11.09
C TYR A 62 10.71 0.67 -11.61
N ARG A 63 10.62 1.59 -12.59
CA ARG A 63 11.78 2.36 -13.05
C ARG A 63 12.39 3.17 -11.90
N LYS A 64 11.57 3.83 -11.09
CA LYS A 64 12.03 4.57 -9.90
C LYS A 64 12.63 3.67 -8.83
N LEU A 65 12.10 2.47 -8.62
CA LEU A 65 12.73 1.49 -7.73
C LEU A 65 14.07 0.99 -8.27
N ALA A 66 14.19 0.78 -9.59
CA ALA A 66 15.43 0.36 -10.22
C ALA A 66 16.53 1.43 -10.13
N GLU A 67 16.17 2.72 -10.24
CA GLU A 67 17.09 3.85 -10.05
C GLU A 67 17.76 3.87 -8.66
N ARG A 68 17.12 3.29 -7.63
CA ARG A 68 17.65 3.22 -6.25
C ARG A 68 18.78 2.20 -6.07
N ARG A 69 18.98 1.29 -7.02
CA ARG A 69 20.01 0.23 -6.95
C ARG A 69 21.38 0.66 -7.50
N LYS A 70 21.63 1.97 -7.60
CA LYS A 70 22.92 2.54 -8.03
C LYS A 70 23.85 2.75 -6.84
#